data_AF-A0A076HL09-F1
#
_entry.id   AF-A0A076HL09-F1
#
_cell.length_a   1.000
_cell.length_b   1.000
_cell.length_c   1.000
_cell.angle_alpha   90.00
_cell.angle_beta   90.00
_cell.angle_gamma   90.00
#
_symmetry.space_group_name_H-M   'P 1'
#
loop_
_entity.id
_entity.type
_entity.pdbx_description
1 polymer ?
#
loop_
_entity_poly.entity_id
_entity_poly.type
_entity_poly.pdbx_seq_one_letter_code
_entity_poly.pdbx_strand_id
1 'polypeptide(L)'
;MQSPHRILLLLASMVGAALVGWIGAASMAPETRAGASSQIEDQQVETLMEQLEGNEVRNNAKRLLLLERLIALERLKEAEAILEPWLSAQSTPRELTLFKAELQRRNGQPDAARRSLKQLMRLHPDDPQILQLLVFLDQQQGRQAQAMAELNTRFQGLKPGQRLQIGLLLADLHRQRGAHSAAAHLYRQLADEAPTDARPLLALALLLQEQGRNDDLQASLKQARQRRDASGRINPLIDVMAGQLGLDSARQPPSPSDQPPAREIQAGSDRP
;
A
#
# COMPACT_ATOMS: atom_id res chain seq x y z
N MET A 1 -15.91 -19.68 -11.69
CA MET A 1 -14.79 -18.98 -11.02
C MET A 1 -14.90 -17.46 -11.23
N GLN A 2 -15.96 -16.80 -10.72
CA GLN A 2 -16.18 -15.34 -10.86
C GLN A 2 -15.84 -14.53 -9.59
N SER A 3 -15.24 -15.15 -8.56
CA SER A 3 -15.05 -14.59 -7.22
C SER A 3 -13.88 -13.60 -7.01
N PRO A 4 -12.74 -13.62 -7.72
CA PRO A 4 -11.56 -12.87 -7.27
C PRO A 4 -11.73 -11.34 -7.40
N HIS A 5 -12.45 -10.89 -8.42
CA HIS A 5 -12.63 -9.46 -8.67
C HIS A 5 -13.50 -8.78 -7.60
N ARG A 6 -14.54 -9.47 -7.11
CA ARG A 6 -15.42 -8.92 -6.07
C ARG A 6 -14.78 -8.94 -4.68
N ILE A 7 -13.99 -9.97 -4.35
CA ILE A 7 -13.18 -9.99 -3.12
C ILE A 7 -12.20 -8.82 -3.11
N LEU A 8 -11.62 -8.49 -4.28
CA LEU A 8 -10.73 -7.35 -4.41
C LEU A 8 -11.45 -6.01 -4.19
N LEU A 9 -12.70 -5.87 -4.65
CA LEU A 9 -13.53 -4.69 -4.36
C LEU A 9 -13.87 -4.56 -2.86
N LEU A 10 -14.18 -5.68 -2.20
CA LEU A 10 -14.44 -5.68 -0.76
C LEU A 10 -13.18 -5.38 0.05
N LEU A 11 -12.04 -5.93 -0.36
CA LEU A 11 -10.75 -5.59 0.23
C LEU A 11 -10.47 -4.09 0.08
N ALA A 12 -10.72 -3.51 -1.10
CA ALA A 12 -10.52 -2.09 -1.34
C ALA A 12 -11.44 -1.21 -0.48
N SER A 13 -12.71 -1.58 -0.27
CA SER A 13 -13.62 -0.82 0.58
C SER A 13 -13.24 -0.87 2.06
N MET A 14 -12.69 -1.99 2.54
CA MET A 14 -12.20 -2.12 3.92
C MET A 14 -10.88 -1.37 4.16
N VAL A 15 -9.98 -1.36 3.18
CA VAL A 15 -8.66 -0.68 3.26
C VAL A 15 -8.80 0.84 3.09
N GLY A 16 -9.82 1.32 2.35
CA GLY A 16 -10.02 2.74 2.05
C GLY A 16 -10.17 3.67 3.25
N ALA A 17 -10.59 3.17 4.41
CA ALA A 17 -10.68 3.95 5.65
C ALA A 17 -9.31 4.17 6.35
N ALA A 18 -8.25 3.48 5.92
CA ALA A 18 -6.93 3.51 6.56
C ALA A 18 -5.90 4.41 5.86
N LEU A 19 -6.15 4.87 4.63
CA LEU A 19 -5.21 5.73 3.87
C LEU A 19 -5.75 7.13 3.52
N VAL A 20 -7.05 7.37 3.62
CA VAL A 20 -7.64 8.70 3.48
C VAL A 20 -8.05 9.18 4.86
N GLY A 21 -7.45 10.28 5.31
CA GLY A 21 -7.74 10.88 6.61
C GLY A 21 -9.24 11.07 6.84
N TRP A 22 -9.63 10.91 8.11
CA TRP A 22 -10.98 10.96 8.67
C TRP A 22 -11.72 12.33 8.55
N ILE A 23 -11.56 13.07 7.46
CA ILE A 23 -12.20 14.38 7.28
C ILE A 23 -13.15 14.29 6.09
N GLY A 24 -14.40 13.87 6.35
CA GLY A 24 -15.49 14.04 5.37
C GLY A 24 -16.72 13.16 5.56
N ALA A 25 -16.63 11.99 6.20
CA ALA A 25 -17.76 11.06 6.25
C ALA A 25 -18.71 11.25 7.46
N ALA A 26 -18.32 12.04 8.46
CA ALA A 26 -19.08 12.17 9.72
C ALA A 26 -20.17 13.26 9.71
N SER A 27 -20.28 14.11 8.67
CA SER A 27 -21.19 15.27 8.69
C SER A 27 -22.49 15.10 7.90
N MET A 28 -22.76 13.93 7.31
CA MET A 28 -24.01 13.68 6.57
C MET A 28 -24.54 12.26 6.80
N ALA A 29 -25.11 12.01 7.97
CA ALA A 29 -26.02 10.89 8.18
C ALA A 29 -27.27 11.38 8.93
N PRO A 30 -28.48 11.29 8.35
CA PRO A 30 -29.71 11.57 9.07
C PRO A 30 -30.07 10.38 10.00
N GLU A 31 -30.22 10.67 11.28
CA GLU A 31 -30.36 9.74 12.42
C GLU A 31 -31.70 8.99 12.56
N THR A 32 -32.60 8.94 11.56
CA THR A 32 -33.98 8.45 11.81
C THR A 32 -34.50 7.32 10.92
N ARG A 33 -33.63 6.40 10.44
CA ARG A 33 -34.05 5.17 9.72
C ARG A 33 -33.47 3.83 10.21
N ALA A 34 -32.65 3.84 11.26
CA ALA A 34 -31.78 2.71 11.60
C ALA A 34 -32.49 1.41 12.05
N GLY A 35 -33.64 1.49 12.73
CA GLY A 35 -34.25 0.31 13.36
C GLY A 35 -35.00 -0.64 12.42
N ALA A 36 -35.71 -0.12 11.41
CA ALA A 36 -36.41 -0.95 10.43
C ALA A 36 -35.46 -1.49 9.35
N SER A 37 -34.40 -0.74 9.01
CA SER A 37 -33.37 -1.23 8.10
C SER A 37 -32.54 -2.34 8.73
N SER A 38 -32.15 -2.24 10.01
CA SER A 38 -31.35 -3.30 10.67
C SER A 38 -32.10 -4.63 10.76
N GLN A 39 -33.40 -4.61 11.10
CA GLN A 39 -34.21 -5.84 11.15
C GLN A 39 -34.36 -6.52 9.78
N ILE A 40 -34.56 -5.74 8.71
CA ILE A 40 -34.64 -6.28 7.35
C ILE A 40 -33.29 -6.86 6.92
N GLU A 41 -32.19 -6.21 7.30
CA GLU A 41 -30.83 -6.66 6.99
C GLU A 41 -30.44 -7.93 7.76
N ASP A 42 -30.84 -8.05 9.02
CA ASP A 42 -30.65 -9.25 9.83
C ASP A 42 -31.46 -10.44 9.29
N GLN A 43 -32.71 -10.20 8.91
CA GLN A 43 -33.57 -11.24 8.32
C GLN A 43 -33.02 -11.73 6.97
N GLN A 44 -32.40 -10.83 6.20
CA GLN A 44 -31.70 -11.20 4.96
C GLN A 44 -30.46 -12.05 5.23
N VAL A 45 -29.68 -11.74 6.28
CA VAL A 45 -28.53 -12.57 6.69
C VAL A 45 -28.99 -13.97 7.05
N GLU A 46 -30.05 -14.10 7.85
CA GLU A 46 -30.61 -15.39 8.28
C GLU A 46 -31.12 -16.21 7.08
N THR A 47 -31.90 -15.58 6.19
CA THR A 47 -32.38 -16.22 4.96
C THR A 47 -31.23 -16.70 4.06
N LEU A 48 -30.15 -15.91 3.97
CA LEU A 48 -28.98 -16.30 3.19
C LEU A 48 -28.22 -17.46 3.84
N MET A 49 -28.13 -17.51 5.17
CA MET A 49 -27.50 -18.62 5.90
C MET A 49 -28.26 -19.93 5.68
N GLU A 50 -29.59 -19.94 5.86
CA GLU A 50 -30.43 -21.12 5.61
C GLU A 50 -30.25 -21.65 4.18
N GLN A 51 -30.22 -20.74 3.21
CA GLN A 51 -30.05 -21.09 1.80
C GLN A 51 -28.67 -21.68 1.47
N LEU A 52 -27.67 -21.46 2.31
CA LEU A 52 -26.31 -22.00 2.12
C LEU A 52 -26.18 -23.44 2.58
N GLU A 53 -27.06 -23.94 3.42
CA GLU A 53 -27.00 -25.34 3.91
C GLU A 53 -27.42 -26.36 2.83
N GLY A 54 -28.10 -25.91 1.75
CA GLY A 54 -28.74 -26.80 0.78
C GLY A 54 -28.01 -27.12 -0.54
N ASN A 55 -26.99 -26.37 -1.00
CA ASN A 55 -26.39 -26.63 -2.35
C ASN A 55 -25.02 -25.97 -2.69
N GLU A 56 -23.90 -26.69 -2.53
CA GLU A 56 -22.52 -26.15 -2.53
C GLU A 56 -22.04 -25.32 -3.74
N VAL A 57 -22.46 -25.62 -4.97
CA VAL A 57 -21.89 -24.92 -6.16
C VAL A 57 -22.59 -23.59 -6.44
N ARG A 58 -23.91 -23.52 -6.21
CA ARG A 58 -24.69 -22.27 -6.27
C ARG A 58 -24.43 -21.37 -5.07
N ASN A 59 -23.84 -21.93 -4.01
CA ASN A 59 -23.55 -21.24 -2.76
C ASN A 59 -22.48 -20.16 -2.87
N ASN A 60 -21.52 -20.22 -3.80
CA ASN A 60 -20.42 -19.24 -3.80
C ASN A 60 -20.88 -17.79 -4.08
N ALA A 61 -21.86 -17.61 -4.97
CA ALA A 61 -22.44 -16.27 -5.20
C ALA A 61 -23.24 -15.78 -3.98
N LYS A 62 -23.94 -16.68 -3.29
CA LYS A 62 -24.70 -16.37 -2.07
C LYS A 62 -23.79 -16.10 -0.88
N ARG A 63 -22.72 -16.88 -0.70
CA ARG A 63 -21.68 -16.67 0.32
C ARG A 63 -21.05 -15.29 0.17
N LEU A 64 -20.81 -14.86 -1.07
CA LEU A 64 -20.26 -13.53 -1.33
C LEU A 64 -21.23 -12.41 -0.97
N LEU A 65 -22.51 -12.53 -1.34
CA LEU A 65 -23.53 -11.56 -0.94
C LEU A 65 -23.70 -11.52 0.60
N LEU A 66 -23.68 -12.69 1.25
CA LEU A 66 -23.74 -12.79 2.69
C LEU A 66 -22.52 -12.13 3.34
N LEU A 67 -21.32 -12.37 2.81
CA LEU A 67 -20.09 -11.75 3.28
C LEU A 67 -20.13 -10.22 3.15
N GLU A 68 -20.60 -9.70 2.01
CA GLU A 68 -20.83 -8.26 1.80
C GLU A 68 -21.75 -7.67 2.87
N ARG A 69 -22.88 -8.35 3.14
CA ARG A 69 -23.87 -7.91 4.13
C ARG A 69 -23.32 -7.97 5.57
N LEU A 70 -22.63 -9.05 5.93
CA LEU A 70 -22.02 -9.20 7.26
C LEU A 70 -20.96 -8.14 7.53
N ILE A 71 -20.16 -7.75 6.53
CA ILE A 71 -19.17 -6.69 6.66
C ILE A 71 -19.83 -5.33 6.83
N ALA A 72 -20.89 -5.04 6.07
CA ALA A 72 -21.66 -3.81 6.21
C ALA A 72 -22.32 -3.67 7.59
N LEU A 73 -22.71 -4.78 8.20
CA LEU A 73 -23.29 -4.85 9.54
C LEU A 73 -22.25 -4.92 10.68
N GLU A 74 -20.95 -4.83 10.39
CA GLU A 74 -19.87 -5.04 11.36
C GLU A 74 -19.91 -6.41 12.09
N ARG A 75 -20.58 -7.41 11.50
CA ARG A 75 -20.66 -8.79 12.00
C ARG A 75 -19.43 -9.60 11.57
N LEU A 76 -18.25 -9.10 11.95
CA LEU A 76 -16.95 -9.52 11.41
C LEU A 76 -16.56 -10.96 11.76
N LYS A 77 -16.98 -11.47 12.92
CA LYS A 77 -16.76 -12.89 13.31
C LYS A 77 -17.48 -13.85 12.37
N GLU A 78 -18.72 -13.53 12.02
CA GLU A 78 -19.51 -14.33 11.09
C GLU A 78 -18.94 -14.21 9.68
N ALA A 79 -18.54 -13.00 9.27
CA ALA A 79 -17.85 -12.79 8.00
C ALA A 79 -16.57 -13.65 7.85
N GLU A 80 -15.78 -13.78 8.93
CA GLU A 80 -14.60 -14.65 8.95
C GLU A 80 -14.99 -16.13 8.78
N ALA A 81 -16.04 -16.61 9.44
CA ALA A 81 -16.52 -17.98 9.31
C ALA A 81 -17.02 -18.31 7.90
N ILE A 82 -17.70 -17.37 7.23
CA ILE A 82 -18.15 -17.52 5.84
C ILE A 82 -16.97 -17.67 4.86
N LEU A 83 -15.78 -17.21 5.23
CA LEU A 83 -14.59 -17.28 4.41
C LEU A 83 -13.91 -18.67 4.42
N GLU A 84 -14.06 -19.44 5.51
CA GLU A 84 -13.35 -20.71 5.74
C GLU A 84 -13.44 -21.73 4.59
N PRO A 85 -14.60 -21.95 3.94
CA PRO A 85 -14.70 -22.87 2.81
C PRO A 85 -13.86 -22.47 1.58
N TRP A 86 -13.52 -21.19 1.43
CA TRP A 86 -12.64 -20.73 0.34
C TRP A 86 -11.16 -20.79 0.72
N LEU A 87 -10.86 -20.89 2.01
CA LEU A 87 -9.49 -20.99 2.52
C LEU A 87 -8.96 -22.43 2.51
N SER A 88 -9.84 -23.42 2.61
CA SER A 88 -9.50 -24.86 2.65
C SER A 88 -9.10 -25.47 1.30
N ALA A 89 -9.11 -24.68 0.21
CA ALA A 89 -8.61 -25.13 -1.08
C ALA A 89 -7.10 -25.38 -1.04
N GLN A 90 -6.61 -26.33 -1.85
CA GLN A 90 -5.22 -26.79 -1.89
C GLN A 90 -4.18 -25.66 -2.10
N SER A 91 -4.61 -24.52 -2.64
CA SER A 91 -3.89 -23.25 -2.63
C SER A 91 -4.87 -22.10 -2.42
N THR A 92 -4.71 -21.34 -1.33
CA THR A 92 -5.51 -20.15 -1.06
C THR A 92 -4.98 -18.98 -1.89
N PRO A 93 -5.81 -18.30 -2.71
CA PRO A 93 -5.40 -17.10 -3.43
C PRO A 93 -4.87 -16.02 -2.49
N ARG A 94 -3.90 -15.25 -2.97
CA ARG A 94 -3.26 -14.16 -2.22
C ARG A 94 -4.29 -13.15 -1.69
N GLU A 95 -5.20 -12.72 -2.56
CA GLU A 95 -6.22 -11.71 -2.28
C GLU A 95 -7.16 -12.17 -1.18
N LEU A 96 -7.49 -13.46 -1.16
CA LEU A 96 -8.35 -14.06 -0.14
C LEU A 96 -7.66 -14.12 1.22
N THR A 97 -6.34 -14.38 1.24
CA THR A 97 -5.55 -14.36 2.48
C THR A 97 -5.38 -12.93 3.01
N LEU A 98 -5.18 -11.93 2.14
CA LEU A 98 -5.19 -10.52 2.52
C LEU A 98 -6.53 -10.12 3.13
N PHE A 99 -7.62 -10.56 2.52
CA PHE A 99 -8.96 -10.29 3.00
C PHE A 99 -9.22 -10.92 4.38
N LYS A 100 -8.77 -12.16 4.61
CA LYS A 100 -8.78 -12.79 5.93
C LYS A 100 -8.02 -11.95 6.96
N ALA A 101 -6.80 -11.53 6.62
CA ALA A 101 -5.98 -10.74 7.54
C ALA A 101 -6.64 -9.41 7.92
N GLU A 102 -7.30 -8.76 6.96
CA GLU A 102 -8.02 -7.50 7.20
C GLU A 102 -9.26 -7.71 8.08
N LEU A 103 -10.04 -8.78 7.84
CA LEU A 103 -11.14 -9.17 8.74
C LEU A 103 -10.62 -9.43 10.17
N GLN A 104 -9.54 -10.20 10.31
CA GLN A 104 -8.92 -10.48 11.61
C GLN A 104 -8.48 -9.21 12.33
N ARG A 105 -7.86 -8.27 11.61
CA ARG A 105 -7.44 -6.98 12.17
C ARG A 105 -8.63 -6.20 12.72
N ARG A 106 -9.69 -6.06 11.92
CA ARG A 106 -10.91 -5.32 12.33
C ARG A 106 -11.69 -6.02 13.43
N ASN A 107 -11.63 -7.34 13.49
CA ASN A 107 -12.27 -8.17 14.50
C ASN A 107 -11.50 -8.21 15.84
N GLY A 108 -10.51 -7.34 16.04
CA GLY A 108 -9.71 -7.29 17.26
C GLY A 108 -8.76 -8.49 17.44
N GLN A 109 -8.40 -9.18 16.35
CA GLN A 109 -7.47 -10.31 16.33
C GLN A 109 -6.16 -9.97 15.60
N PRO A 110 -5.40 -8.96 16.04
CA PRO A 110 -4.23 -8.47 15.33
C PRO A 110 -3.09 -9.51 15.24
N ASP A 111 -2.93 -10.39 16.23
CA ASP A 111 -1.93 -11.45 16.14
C ASP A 111 -2.29 -12.51 15.10
N ALA A 112 -3.59 -12.79 14.90
CA ALA A 112 -4.05 -13.68 13.84
C ALA A 112 -3.81 -13.04 12.46
N ALA A 113 -4.16 -11.76 12.30
CA ALA A 113 -3.88 -10.99 11.09
C ALA A 113 -2.39 -11.01 10.74
N ARG A 114 -1.52 -10.80 11.75
CA ARG A 114 -0.07 -10.83 11.58
C ARG A 114 0.43 -12.20 11.13
N ARG A 115 -0.09 -13.29 11.70
CA ARG A 115 0.25 -14.66 11.27
C ARG A 115 -0.15 -14.90 9.81
N SER A 116 -1.36 -14.51 9.42
CA SER A 116 -1.86 -14.61 8.04
C SER A 116 -0.96 -13.84 7.06
N LEU A 117 -0.61 -12.59 7.38
CA LEU A 117 0.28 -11.77 6.55
C LEU A 117 1.70 -12.33 6.49
N LYS A 118 2.24 -12.86 7.59
CA LYS A 118 3.57 -13.50 7.59
C LYS A 118 3.60 -14.77 6.75
N GLN A 119 2.52 -15.56 6.76
CA GLN A 119 2.40 -16.70 5.85
C GLN A 119 2.39 -16.23 4.40
N LEU A 120 1.62 -15.20 4.08
CA LEU A 120 1.53 -14.66 2.73
C LEU A 120 2.86 -14.06 2.25
N MET A 121 3.59 -13.36 3.11
CA MET A 121 4.92 -12.83 2.82
C MET A 121 5.95 -13.92 2.52
N ARG A 122 5.82 -15.13 3.07
CA ARG A 122 6.72 -16.25 2.70
C ARG A 122 6.50 -16.70 1.26
N LEU A 123 5.27 -16.58 0.76
CA LEU A 123 4.90 -16.94 -0.62
C LEU A 123 5.16 -15.79 -1.61
N HIS A 124 5.06 -14.54 -1.13
CA HIS A 124 5.25 -13.32 -1.91
C HIS A 124 6.23 -12.37 -1.19
N PRO A 125 7.52 -12.71 -1.13
CA PRO A 125 8.51 -11.96 -0.34
C PRO A 125 8.71 -10.51 -0.80
N ASP A 126 8.46 -10.22 -2.09
CA ASP A 126 8.68 -8.90 -2.70
C ASP A 126 7.39 -8.07 -2.82
N ASP A 127 6.32 -8.50 -2.18
CA ASP A 127 5.03 -7.81 -2.25
C ASP A 127 4.97 -6.59 -1.33
N PRO A 128 4.92 -5.37 -1.89
CA PRO A 128 4.91 -4.16 -1.08
C PRO A 128 3.64 -3.99 -0.25
N GLN A 129 2.49 -4.53 -0.69
CA GLN A 129 1.22 -4.40 0.03
C GLN A 129 1.24 -5.21 1.32
N ILE A 130 1.78 -6.43 1.28
CA ILE A 130 1.88 -7.29 2.47
C ILE A 130 2.77 -6.63 3.53
N LEU A 131 3.90 -6.08 3.09
CA LEU A 131 4.86 -5.44 3.97
C LEU A 131 4.27 -4.17 4.61
N GLN A 132 3.56 -3.36 3.83
CA GLN A 132 2.83 -2.18 4.32
C GLN A 132 1.80 -2.56 5.38
N LEU A 133 1.00 -3.61 5.14
CA LEU A 133 -0.01 -4.07 6.10
C LEU A 133 0.61 -4.59 7.40
N LEU A 134 1.74 -5.29 7.34
CA LEU A 134 2.47 -5.74 8.53
C LEU A 134 2.99 -4.55 9.35
N VAL A 135 3.55 -3.55 8.69
CA VAL A 135 4.03 -2.32 9.35
C VAL A 135 2.87 -1.58 10.01
N PHE A 136 1.80 -1.34 9.25
CA PHE A 136 0.59 -0.68 9.76
C PHE A 136 0.03 -1.40 10.99
N LEU A 137 -0.09 -2.72 10.92
CA LEU A 137 -0.57 -3.54 12.02
C LEU A 137 0.31 -3.43 13.27
N ASP A 138 1.64 -3.48 13.09
CA ASP A 138 2.57 -3.33 14.20
C ASP A 138 2.55 -1.90 14.78
N GLN A 139 2.29 -0.86 13.99
CA GLN A 139 2.07 0.50 14.48
C GLN A 139 0.80 0.62 15.31
N GLN A 140 -0.33 0.07 14.86
CA GLN A 140 -1.60 0.05 15.62
C GLN A 140 -1.44 -0.63 16.99
N GLN A 141 -0.49 -1.55 17.10
CA GLN A 141 -0.23 -2.33 18.32
C GLN A 141 0.91 -1.75 19.17
N GLY A 142 1.44 -0.57 18.84
CA GLY A 142 2.57 0.03 19.56
C GLY A 142 3.90 -0.72 19.39
N ARG A 143 3.99 -1.67 18.46
CA ARG A 143 5.19 -2.48 18.17
C ARG A 143 6.10 -1.88 17.10
N GLN A 144 6.02 -0.57 16.88
CA GLN A 144 6.77 0.12 15.83
C GLN A 144 8.29 -0.12 15.92
N ALA A 145 8.87 -0.16 17.12
CA ALA A 145 10.29 -0.43 17.30
C ALA A 145 10.68 -1.84 16.81
N GLN A 146 9.84 -2.85 17.09
CA GLN A 146 10.05 -4.22 16.63
C GLN A 146 9.91 -4.32 15.11
N ALA A 147 8.91 -3.66 14.53
CA ALA A 147 8.72 -3.62 13.08
C ALA A 147 9.92 -2.99 12.37
N MET A 148 10.44 -1.87 12.89
CA MET A 148 11.65 -1.24 12.35
C MET A 148 12.88 -2.15 12.45
N ALA A 149 13.05 -2.86 13.57
CA ALA A 149 14.15 -3.82 13.71
C ALA A 149 14.04 -4.96 12.69
N GLU A 150 12.85 -5.56 12.52
CA GLU A 150 12.60 -6.62 11.53
C GLU A 150 12.86 -6.13 10.09
N LEU A 151 12.39 -4.93 9.75
CA LEU A 151 12.65 -4.31 8.44
C LEU A 151 14.13 -4.02 8.22
N ASN A 152 14.83 -3.48 9.22
CA ASN A 152 16.24 -3.16 9.11
C ASN A 152 17.09 -4.43 8.89
N THR A 153 16.82 -5.52 9.62
CA THR A 153 17.48 -6.81 9.39
C THR A 153 17.26 -7.31 7.95
N ARG A 154 16.02 -7.24 7.45
CA ARG A 154 15.73 -7.62 6.05
C ARG A 154 16.43 -6.72 5.05
N PHE A 155 16.42 -5.41 5.27
CA PHE A 155 17.09 -4.43 4.41
C PHE A 155 18.60 -4.68 4.28
N GLN A 156 19.25 -5.05 5.39
CA GLN A 156 20.67 -5.38 5.42
C GLN A 156 20.99 -6.73 4.77
N GLY A 157 20.04 -7.68 4.80
CA GLY A 157 20.19 -8.99 4.15
C GLY A 157 19.98 -8.99 2.64
N LEU A 158 19.47 -7.90 2.07
CA LEU A 158 19.18 -7.76 0.64
C LEU A 158 20.25 -6.92 -0.08
N LYS A 159 20.48 -7.25 -1.35
CA LYS A 159 21.44 -6.52 -2.20
C LYS A 159 20.90 -5.15 -2.60
N PRO A 160 21.79 -4.19 -2.89
CA PRO A 160 21.41 -2.94 -3.54
C PRO A 160 20.50 -3.16 -4.77
N GLY A 161 19.45 -2.34 -4.89
CA GLY A 161 18.45 -2.45 -5.96
C GLY A 161 17.32 -3.47 -5.71
N GLN A 162 17.55 -4.52 -4.91
CA GLN A 162 16.49 -5.47 -4.51
C GLN A 162 15.71 -5.02 -3.26
N ARG A 163 16.32 -4.13 -2.48
CA ARG A 163 15.80 -3.67 -1.17
C ARG A 163 14.95 -2.40 -1.23
N LEU A 164 14.59 -1.94 -2.43
CA LEU A 164 13.90 -0.67 -2.64
C LEU A 164 12.60 -0.57 -1.84
N GLN A 165 11.73 -1.57 -1.93
CA GLN A 165 10.41 -1.53 -1.28
C GLN A 165 10.51 -1.50 0.25
N ILE A 166 11.39 -2.34 0.82
CA ILE A 166 11.66 -2.36 2.27
C ILE A 166 12.29 -1.06 2.72
N GLY A 167 13.25 -0.53 1.94
CA GLY A 167 13.93 0.73 2.27
C GLY A 167 12.99 1.93 2.29
N LEU A 168 12.06 2.02 1.34
CA LEU A 168 11.06 3.10 1.31
C LEU A 168 10.19 3.09 2.57
N LEU A 169 9.77 1.91 3.03
CA LEU A 169 8.98 1.78 4.26
C LEU A 169 9.81 2.10 5.51
N LEU A 170 11.06 1.64 5.57
CA LEU A 170 11.94 1.95 6.68
C LEU A 170 12.21 3.46 6.78
N ALA A 171 12.43 4.13 5.65
CA ALA A 171 12.62 5.57 5.58
C ALA A 171 11.35 6.34 6.00
N ASP A 172 10.17 5.87 5.59
CA ASP A 172 8.90 6.47 6.02
C ASP A 172 8.68 6.32 7.53
N LEU A 173 9.03 5.17 8.12
CA LEU A 173 9.01 4.99 9.57
C LEU A 173 10.00 5.92 10.30
N HIS A 174 11.17 6.18 9.73
CA HIS A 174 12.09 7.19 10.26
C HIS A 174 11.48 8.59 10.19
N ARG A 175 10.85 8.96 9.08
CA ARG A 175 10.15 10.25 8.90
C ARG A 175 9.06 10.44 9.95
N GLN A 176 8.18 9.44 10.13
CA GLN A 176 7.08 9.49 11.09
C GLN A 176 7.56 9.61 12.56
N ARG A 177 8.78 9.14 12.87
CA ARG A 177 9.40 9.29 14.20
C ARG A 177 10.18 10.59 14.38
N GLY A 178 10.16 11.49 13.39
CA GLY A 178 10.96 12.72 13.40
C GLY A 178 12.46 12.50 13.13
N ALA A 179 12.89 11.28 12.79
CA ALA A 179 14.27 10.97 12.43
C ALA A 179 14.57 11.38 10.98
N HIS A 180 14.33 12.66 10.68
CA HIS A 180 14.34 13.21 9.33
C HIS A 180 15.67 13.03 8.59
N SER A 181 16.81 13.17 9.29
CA SER A 181 18.13 12.98 8.69
C SER A 181 18.35 11.53 8.22
N ALA A 182 17.92 10.56 9.04
CA ALA A 182 17.99 9.14 8.70
C ALA A 182 17.07 8.80 7.51
N ALA A 183 15.85 9.33 7.51
CA ALA A 183 14.92 9.18 6.40
C ALA A 183 15.50 9.75 5.09
N ALA A 184 16.00 10.98 5.13
CA ALA A 184 16.60 11.64 3.97
C ALA A 184 17.82 10.89 3.43
N HIS A 185 18.71 10.41 4.31
CA HIS A 185 19.86 9.59 3.92
C HIS A 185 19.41 8.33 3.19
N LEU A 186 18.44 7.60 3.76
CA LEU A 186 17.95 6.36 3.17
C LEU A 186 17.22 6.59 1.84
N TYR A 187 16.43 7.65 1.71
CA TYR A 187 15.81 8.00 0.43
C TYR A 187 16.85 8.30 -0.67
N ARG A 188 17.92 9.04 -0.35
CA ARG A 188 19.01 9.29 -1.33
C ARG A 188 19.72 8.01 -1.72
N GLN A 189 20.08 7.18 -0.74
CA GLN A 189 20.70 5.89 -0.98
C GLN A 189 19.83 5.02 -1.92
N LEU A 190 18.53 4.97 -1.69
CA LEU A 190 17.60 4.23 -2.56
C LEU A 190 17.47 4.83 -3.96
N ALA A 191 17.54 6.16 -4.10
CA ALA A 191 17.55 6.83 -5.39
C ALA A 191 18.78 6.51 -6.23
N ASP A 192 19.93 6.31 -5.57
CA ASP A 192 21.17 5.91 -6.22
C ASP A 192 21.15 4.42 -6.62
N GLU A 193 20.57 3.57 -5.77
CA GLU A 193 20.41 2.13 -6.04
C GLU A 193 19.37 1.81 -7.12
N ALA A 194 18.38 2.69 -7.31
CA ALA A 194 17.28 2.50 -8.27
C ALA A 194 17.17 3.69 -9.24
N PRO A 195 18.09 3.82 -10.21
CA PRO A 195 18.24 5.06 -10.95
C PRO A 195 17.12 5.39 -11.95
N THR A 196 16.20 4.46 -12.19
CA THR A 196 15.00 4.64 -13.03
C THR A 196 13.74 4.89 -12.20
N ASP A 197 13.82 4.76 -10.88
CA ASP A 197 12.67 4.88 -10.00
C ASP A 197 12.61 6.28 -9.36
N ALA A 198 11.54 7.01 -9.65
CA ALA A 198 11.32 8.34 -9.09
C ALA A 198 10.84 8.33 -7.64
N ARG A 199 10.35 7.19 -7.12
CA ARG A 199 9.68 7.11 -5.81
C ARG A 199 10.56 7.55 -4.64
N PRO A 200 11.86 7.17 -4.53
CA PRO A 200 12.71 7.66 -3.45
C PRO A 200 12.89 9.18 -3.45
N LEU A 201 13.01 9.80 -4.64
CA LEU A 201 13.16 11.25 -4.77
C LEU A 201 11.84 12.01 -4.52
N LEU A 202 10.71 11.42 -4.89
CA LEU A 202 9.38 11.90 -4.52
C LEU A 202 9.17 11.86 -3.00
N ALA A 203 9.56 10.76 -2.35
CA ALA A 203 9.46 10.63 -0.89
C ALA A 203 10.41 11.60 -0.16
N LEU A 204 11.61 11.83 -0.70
CA LEU A 204 12.53 12.87 -0.20
C LEU A 204 11.94 14.27 -0.36
N ALA A 205 11.31 14.57 -1.51
CA ALA A 205 10.64 15.83 -1.74
C ALA A 205 9.51 16.07 -0.71
N LEU A 206 8.65 15.08 -0.45
CA LEU A 206 7.63 15.16 0.60
C LEU A 206 8.24 15.49 1.98
N LEU A 207 9.32 14.81 2.36
CA LEU A 207 10.04 15.09 3.60
C LEU A 207 10.61 16.52 3.66
N LEU A 208 11.12 17.05 2.54
CA LEU A 208 11.66 18.41 2.46
C LEU A 208 10.56 19.47 2.52
N GLN A 209 9.40 19.18 1.93
CA GLN A 209 8.20 20.01 2.06
C GLN A 209 7.74 20.08 3.52
N GLU A 210 7.68 18.95 4.23
CA GLU A 210 7.34 18.90 5.66
C GLU A 210 8.29 19.76 6.53
N GLN A 211 9.53 19.95 6.08
CA GLN A 211 10.54 20.78 6.74
C GLN A 211 10.55 22.25 6.27
N GLY A 212 9.72 22.61 5.28
CA GLY A 212 9.73 23.94 4.66
C GLY A 212 10.99 24.25 3.83
N ARG A 213 11.76 23.23 3.43
CA ARG A 213 13.00 23.37 2.64
C ARG A 213 12.69 23.44 1.15
N ASN A 214 12.12 24.56 0.72
CA ASN A 214 11.56 24.73 -0.62
C ASN A 214 12.58 24.60 -1.76
N ASP A 215 13.81 25.09 -1.58
CA ASP A 215 14.86 25.01 -2.62
C ASP A 215 15.30 23.56 -2.85
N ASP A 216 15.56 22.82 -1.76
CA ASP A 216 15.92 21.40 -1.83
C ASP A 216 14.78 20.55 -2.39
N LEU A 217 13.53 20.90 -2.05
CA LEU A 217 12.33 20.27 -2.57
C LEU A 217 12.26 20.40 -4.09
N GLN A 218 12.44 21.62 -4.62
CA GLN A 218 12.46 21.86 -6.08
C GLN A 218 13.57 21.07 -6.75
N ALA A 219 14.77 21.04 -6.16
CA ALA A 219 15.88 20.25 -6.68
C ALA A 219 15.55 18.75 -6.72
N SER A 220 14.97 18.22 -5.64
CA SER A 220 14.55 16.81 -5.55
C SER A 220 13.48 16.46 -6.58
N LEU A 221 12.51 17.35 -6.81
CA LEU A 221 11.49 17.19 -7.85
C LEU A 221 12.07 17.21 -9.27
N LYS A 222 13.03 18.11 -9.55
CA LYS A 222 13.73 18.17 -10.84
C LYS A 222 14.49 16.86 -11.10
N GLN A 223 15.20 16.35 -10.09
CA GLN A 223 15.87 15.05 -10.17
C GLN A 223 14.86 13.90 -10.38
N ALA A 224 13.72 13.92 -9.67
CA ALA A 224 12.68 12.91 -9.84
C ALA A 224 12.15 12.87 -11.28
N ARG A 225 11.98 14.03 -11.92
CA ARG A 225 11.52 14.14 -13.32
C ARG A 225 12.52 13.61 -14.34
N GLN A 226 13.81 13.64 -14.01
CA GLN A 226 14.85 13.04 -14.84
C GLN A 226 14.80 11.50 -14.82
N ARG A 227 14.16 10.89 -13.82
CA ARG A 227 13.99 9.44 -13.72
C ARG A 227 12.91 8.99 -14.70
N ARG A 228 13.29 8.09 -15.60
CA ARG A 228 12.36 7.46 -16.55
C ARG A 228 12.25 5.97 -16.24
N ASP A 229 11.02 5.47 -16.24
CA ASP A 229 10.78 4.04 -16.12
C ASP A 229 11.30 3.29 -17.36
N ALA A 230 11.22 1.95 -17.36
CA ALA A 230 11.68 1.11 -18.47
C ALA A 230 10.98 1.43 -19.81
N SER A 231 9.82 2.07 -19.78
CA SER A 231 9.06 2.53 -20.95
C SER A 231 9.33 4.01 -21.31
N GLY A 232 10.30 4.65 -20.68
CA GLY A 232 10.65 6.04 -20.91
C GLY A 232 9.71 7.06 -20.25
N ARG A 233 8.73 6.61 -19.47
CA ARG A 233 7.69 7.46 -18.88
C ARG A 233 8.18 8.12 -17.61
N ILE A 234 7.71 9.34 -17.39
CA ILE A 234 7.91 10.11 -16.16
C ILE A 234 6.81 9.73 -15.18
N ASN A 235 7.13 9.66 -13.89
CA ASN A 235 6.13 9.36 -12.86
C ASN A 235 5.11 10.51 -12.76
N PRO A 236 3.80 10.27 -12.98
CA PRO A 236 2.78 11.33 -13.03
C PRO A 236 2.59 12.04 -11.68
N LEU A 237 2.99 11.43 -10.55
CA LEU A 237 2.89 12.05 -9.24
C LEU A 237 3.78 13.30 -9.10
N ILE A 238 4.82 13.41 -9.92
CA ILE A 238 5.71 14.59 -9.94
C ILE A 238 4.90 15.84 -10.31
N ASP A 239 4.05 15.76 -11.34
CA ASP A 239 3.21 16.87 -11.78
C ASP A 239 2.12 17.22 -10.77
N VAL A 240 1.52 16.21 -10.14
CA VAL A 240 0.52 16.42 -9.08
C VAL A 240 1.14 17.18 -7.91
N MET A 241 2.29 16.73 -7.42
CA MET A 241 2.96 17.36 -6.28
C MET A 241 3.47 18.76 -6.62
N ALA A 242 4.08 18.95 -7.81
CA ALA A 242 4.51 20.27 -8.26
C ALA A 242 3.34 21.24 -8.41
N GLY A 243 2.19 20.77 -8.94
CA GLY A 243 0.98 21.57 -9.09
C GLY A 243 0.36 22.00 -7.77
N GLN A 244 0.26 21.08 -6.80
CA GLN A 244 -0.24 21.39 -5.45
C GLN A 244 0.60 22.45 -4.72
N LEU A 245 1.87 22.60 -5.12
CA LEU A 245 2.84 23.48 -4.48
C LEU A 245 3.16 24.73 -5.30
N GLY A 246 2.52 24.94 -6.46
CA GLY A 246 2.79 26.09 -7.34
C GLY A 246 4.20 26.09 -7.95
N LEU A 247 4.82 24.92 -8.12
CA LEU A 247 6.21 24.76 -8.57
C LEU A 247 6.29 24.54 -10.08
N ASP A 248 6.14 25.63 -10.83
CA ASP A 248 6.04 25.60 -12.30
C ASP A 248 7.31 25.09 -12.98
N SER A 249 8.47 25.46 -12.43
CA SER A 249 9.78 24.98 -12.89
C SER A 249 9.93 23.45 -12.76
N ALA A 250 9.30 22.86 -11.75
CA ALA A 250 9.33 21.42 -11.52
C ALA A 250 8.35 20.65 -12.42
N ARG A 251 7.47 21.33 -13.16
CA ARG A 251 6.53 20.74 -14.15
C ARG A 251 7.16 20.54 -15.53
N GLN A 252 8.16 21.34 -15.87
CA GLN A 252 8.79 21.29 -17.18
C GLN A 252 9.83 20.18 -17.27
N PRO A 253 9.93 19.44 -18.40
CA PRO A 253 11.03 18.50 -18.61
C PRO A 253 12.38 19.23 -18.56
N PRO A 254 13.47 18.57 -18.13
CA PRO A 254 14.80 19.16 -18.11
C PRO A 254 15.17 19.68 -19.51
N SER A 255 15.67 20.91 -19.58
CA SER A 255 16.13 21.48 -20.85
C SER A 255 17.40 20.75 -21.32
N PRO A 256 17.72 20.71 -22.63
CA PRO A 256 18.97 20.09 -23.11
C PRO A 256 20.23 20.66 -22.46
N SER A 257 20.19 21.92 -22.00
CA SER A 257 21.24 22.62 -21.26
C SER A 257 21.39 22.17 -19.79
N ASP A 258 20.43 21.44 -19.23
CA ASP A 258 20.46 20.92 -17.86
C ASP A 258 21.14 19.55 -17.76
N GLN A 259 21.48 18.91 -18.88
CA GLN A 259 22.20 17.64 -18.89
C GLN A 259 23.69 17.90 -18.67
N PRO A 260 24.39 17.13 -17.82
CA PRO A 260 25.84 17.21 -17.73
C PRO A 260 26.44 16.93 -19.12
N PRO A 261 27.52 17.64 -19.52
CA PRO A 261 28.08 17.49 -20.86
C PRO A 261 28.39 16.02 -21.12
N ALA A 262 27.88 15.50 -22.25
CA ALA A 262 28.20 14.16 -22.71
C ALA A 262 29.72 14.05 -22.75
N ARG A 263 30.29 13.08 -22.01
CA ARG A 263 31.71 12.78 -22.10
C ARG A 263 31.99 12.40 -23.55
N GLU A 264 32.60 13.32 -24.30
CA GLU A 264 33.17 13.05 -25.61
C GLU A 264 34.14 11.88 -25.45
N ILE A 265 33.74 10.72 -25.94
CA ILE A 265 34.65 9.60 -26.13
C ILE A 265 35.59 10.05 -27.25
N GLN A 266 36.75 10.57 -26.88
CA GLN A 266 37.85 10.77 -27.81
C GLN A 266 38.21 9.41 -28.38
N ALA A 267 37.74 9.16 -29.61
CA ALA A 267 38.18 8.04 -30.42
C ALA A 267 39.65 8.29 -30.78
N GLY A 268 40.56 7.67 -30.02
CA GLY A 268 41.97 7.58 -30.35
C GLY A 268 42.13 6.83 -31.67
N SER A 269 42.36 7.58 -32.73
CA SER A 269 42.94 7.11 -33.99
C SER A 269 44.40 6.77 -33.73
N ASP A 270 44.71 5.49 -33.54
CA ASP A 270 46.05 4.96 -33.78
C ASP A 270 45.95 3.64 -34.53
N ARG A 271 46.26 3.70 -35.83
CA ARG A 271 46.67 2.55 -36.64
C ARG A 271 48.19 2.60 -36.79
N PRO A 272 48.92 1.50 -36.55
CA PRO A 272 50.08 1.17 -37.35
C PRO A 272 49.67 0.45 -38.64
#